data_AF-A0AAV6BZL4-F1
#
_entry.id   AF-A0AAV6BZL4-F1
#
_cell.length_a   1.000
_cell.length_b   1.000
_cell.length_c   1.000
_cell.angle_alpha   90.00
_cell.angle_beta   90.00
_cell.angle_gamma   90.00
#
_symmetry.space_group_name_H-M   'P 1'
#
loop_
_entity.id
_entity.type
_entity.pdbx_description
1 polymer ?
#
loop_
_entity_poly.entity_id
_entity_poly.type
_entity_poly.pdbx_seq_one_letter_code
_entity_poly.pdbx_strand_id
1 'polypeptide(L)'
;LDTSLLFHLDRAKAAQVYQLVGEDYANKIVEPSLRATIRAATSAHTANALYTNARELVQQQIQDELAALLAPRGVVVENVLLRDVQLPAMLKASIEAKQQAEQDALRMSFVLQKEKQEAERKRIEAQGIADFQKIVAQGISPQLLEWKGIEATEKLATSGNTKVVVIGNPKNGLPLVLEPR
;
A
#
# COMPACT_ATOMS: atom_id res chain seq x y z
N LEU A 1 16.64 -18.71 -17.23
CA LEU A 1 15.82 -17.80 -18.04
C LEU A 1 14.98 -18.71 -18.90
N ASP A 2 13.71 -18.88 -18.53
CA ASP A 2 12.79 -19.67 -19.34
C ASP A 2 12.19 -18.73 -20.39
N THR A 3 12.37 -19.05 -21.66
CA THR A 3 12.08 -18.16 -22.78
C THR A 3 11.42 -18.92 -23.91
N SER A 4 10.33 -18.37 -24.44
CA SER A 4 9.66 -18.90 -25.62
C SER A 4 10.02 -18.05 -26.83
N LEU A 5 10.40 -18.70 -27.91
CA LEU A 5 10.73 -18.05 -29.17
C LEU A 5 9.78 -18.57 -30.25
N LEU A 6 9.11 -17.66 -30.94
CA LEU A 6 8.34 -17.97 -32.13
C LEU A 6 9.17 -17.57 -33.35
N PHE A 7 9.48 -18.53 -34.22
CA PHE A 7 10.30 -18.30 -35.41
C PHE A 7 9.83 -19.20 -36.56
N HIS A 8 10.13 -18.77 -37.78
CA HIS A 8 9.95 -19.57 -38.99
C HIS A 8 11.15 -19.42 -39.92
N LEU A 9 11.31 -20.36 -40.85
CA LEU A 9 12.31 -20.29 -41.90
C LEU A 9 11.80 -19.42 -43.05
N ASP A 10 12.68 -18.54 -43.54
CA ASP A 10 12.43 -17.82 -44.79
C ASP A 10 12.33 -18.85 -45.94
N ARG A 11 11.19 -18.83 -46.64
CA ARG A 11 10.90 -19.75 -47.74
C ARG A 11 11.99 -19.73 -48.82
N ALA A 12 12.61 -18.58 -49.07
CA ALA A 12 13.65 -18.45 -50.09
C ALA A 12 14.98 -19.11 -49.68
N LYS A 13 15.28 -19.16 -48.37
CA LYS A 13 16.55 -19.67 -47.82
C LYS A 13 16.41 -21.03 -47.13
N ALA A 14 15.19 -21.53 -46.95
CA ALA A 14 14.89 -22.76 -46.23
C ALA A 14 15.71 -23.97 -46.72
N ALA A 15 15.85 -24.13 -48.04
CA ALA A 15 16.64 -25.21 -48.62
C ALA A 15 18.14 -25.10 -48.26
N GLN A 16 18.69 -23.89 -48.25
CA GLN A 16 20.10 -23.66 -47.89
C GLN A 16 20.36 -23.93 -46.42
N VAL A 17 19.44 -23.51 -45.53
CA VAL A 17 19.58 -23.76 -44.09
C VAL A 17 19.56 -25.26 -43.80
N TYR A 18 18.66 -25.99 -44.44
CA TYR A 18 18.57 -27.44 -44.26
C TYR A 18 19.83 -28.16 -44.78
N GLN A 19 20.40 -27.71 -45.89
CA GLN A 19 21.63 -28.29 -46.44
C GLN A 19 22.88 -27.97 -45.60
N LEU A 20 22.98 -26.77 -45.05
CA LEU A 20 24.15 -26.32 -44.27
C LEU A 20 24.14 -26.82 -42.82
N VAL A 21 22.96 -26.95 -42.22
CA VAL A 21 22.82 -27.15 -40.76
C VAL A 21 22.11 -28.48 -40.41
N GLY A 22 21.21 -28.92 -41.30
CA GLY A 22 20.33 -30.06 -41.09
C GLY A 22 19.01 -29.71 -40.40
N GLU A 23 18.24 -30.74 -40.07
CA GLU A 23 16.94 -30.65 -39.38
C GLU A 23 17.03 -29.95 -38.01
N ASP A 24 18.19 -30.03 -37.37
CA ASP A 24 18.43 -29.55 -36.01
C ASP A 24 18.91 -28.08 -35.95
N TYR A 25 18.52 -27.26 -36.92
CA TYR A 25 18.93 -25.85 -36.99
C TYR A 25 18.44 -25.03 -35.78
N ALA A 26 17.32 -25.42 -35.17
CA ALA A 26 16.78 -24.79 -33.97
C ALA A 26 17.76 -24.91 -32.78
N ASN A 27 18.24 -26.12 -32.47
CA ASN A 27 19.13 -26.32 -31.32
C ASN A 27 20.57 -25.88 -31.60
N LYS A 28 21.02 -25.92 -32.86
CA LYS A 28 22.39 -25.56 -33.24
C LYS A 28 22.63 -24.07 -33.43
N ILE A 29 21.62 -23.33 -33.90
CA ILE A 29 21.77 -21.91 -34.25
C ILE A 29 20.86 -21.03 -33.42
N VAL A 30 19.58 -21.38 -33.34
CA VAL A 30 18.56 -20.51 -32.74
C VAL A 30 18.72 -20.47 -31.22
N GLU A 31 18.77 -21.62 -30.54
CA GLU A 31 18.94 -21.66 -29.08
C GLU A 31 20.26 -21.03 -28.60
N PRO A 32 21.44 -21.30 -29.20
CA PRO A 32 22.69 -20.72 -28.74
C PRO A 32 22.72 -19.19 -28.95
N SER A 33 22.17 -18.71 -30.07
CA SER A 33 22.07 -17.27 -30.33
C SER A 33 21.14 -16.59 -29.32
N LEU A 34 19.97 -17.18 -29.05
CA LEU A 34 19.03 -16.70 -28.04
C LEU A 34 19.69 -16.63 -26.65
N ARG A 35 20.36 -17.70 -26.21
CA ARG A 35 21.08 -17.72 -24.92
C ARG A 35 22.18 -16.67 -24.85
N ALA A 36 22.90 -16.42 -25.94
CA ALA A 36 23.96 -15.42 -26.00
C ALA A 36 23.41 -13.99 -25.88
N THR A 37 22.38 -13.65 -26.68
CA THR A 37 21.74 -12.34 -26.67
C THR A 37 21.11 -12.04 -25.31
N ILE A 38 20.42 -13.03 -24.72
CA ILE A 38 19.84 -12.89 -23.37
C ILE A 38 20.94 -12.59 -22.34
N ARG A 39 22.07 -13.32 -22.36
CA ARG A 39 23.19 -13.06 -21.43
C ARG A 39 23.76 -11.67 -21.63
N ALA A 40 23.95 -11.24 -22.88
CA ALA A 40 24.45 -9.91 -23.20
C ALA A 40 23.49 -8.81 -22.67
N ALA A 41 22.19 -8.95 -22.94
CA ALA A 41 21.17 -8.03 -22.45
C ALA A 41 21.13 -7.97 -20.91
N THR A 42 21.24 -9.12 -20.23
CA THR A 42 21.29 -9.17 -18.76
C THR A 42 22.58 -8.62 -18.15
N SER A 43 23.67 -8.56 -18.92
CA SER A 43 24.93 -7.96 -18.49
C SER A 43 24.96 -6.45 -18.75
N ALA A 44 24.31 -5.99 -19.82
CA ALA A 44 24.22 -4.58 -20.18
C ALA A 44 23.21 -3.82 -19.31
N HIS A 45 22.12 -4.48 -18.93
CA HIS A 45 21.10 -3.91 -18.06
C HIS A 45 21.27 -4.41 -16.63
N THR A 46 21.10 -3.52 -15.65
CA THR A 46 21.06 -3.97 -14.25
C THR A 46 19.93 -4.98 -14.10
N ALA A 47 20.16 -6.07 -13.36
CA ALA A 47 19.18 -7.12 -13.19
C ALA A 47 17.83 -6.62 -12.62
N ASN A 48 17.79 -5.43 -12.01
CA ASN A 48 16.56 -4.73 -11.61
C ASN A 48 15.67 -4.29 -12.79
N ALA A 49 16.24 -3.95 -13.95
CA ALA A 49 15.49 -3.50 -15.13
C ALA A 49 14.62 -4.63 -15.72
N LEU A 50 15.09 -5.89 -15.64
CA LEU A 50 14.37 -7.06 -16.13
C LEU A 50 13.09 -7.38 -15.35
N TYR A 51 12.96 -6.86 -14.12
CA TYR A 51 11.83 -7.10 -13.22
C TYR A 51 10.93 -5.90 -13.03
N THR A 52 11.27 -4.75 -13.61
CA THR A 52 10.48 -3.53 -13.56
C THR A 52 9.84 -3.27 -14.92
N ASN A 53 9.25 -2.08 -15.12
CA ASN A 53 8.60 -1.68 -16.38
C ASN A 53 9.55 -1.68 -17.59
N ALA A 54 10.87 -1.84 -17.41
CA ALA A 54 11.84 -1.94 -18.50
C ALA A 54 11.88 -3.33 -19.17
N ARG A 55 11.11 -4.32 -18.68
CA ARG A 55 11.05 -5.66 -19.28
C ARG A 55 10.63 -5.65 -20.75
N GLU A 56 9.60 -4.88 -21.10
CA GLU A 56 9.11 -4.78 -22.48
C GLU A 56 10.19 -4.21 -23.42
N LEU A 57 10.89 -3.19 -22.95
CA LEU A 57 11.98 -2.55 -23.70
C LEU A 57 13.15 -3.52 -23.92
N VAL A 58 13.51 -4.29 -22.89
CA VAL A 58 14.54 -5.34 -23.03
C VAL A 58 14.09 -6.47 -23.95
N GLN A 59 12.82 -6.87 -23.88
CA GLN A 59 12.26 -7.89 -24.77
C GLN A 59 12.34 -7.46 -26.24
N GLN A 60 11.95 -6.21 -26.53
CA GLN A 60 12.03 -5.65 -27.87
C GLN A 60 13.47 -5.55 -28.37
N GLN A 61 14.39 -5.09 -27.52
CA GLN A 61 15.81 -5.05 -27.85
C GLN A 61 16.39 -6.43 -28.17
N ILE A 62 16.06 -7.45 -27.37
CA ILE A 62 16.47 -8.84 -27.61
C ILE A 62 15.89 -9.35 -28.92
N GLN A 63 14.63 -9.03 -29.22
CA GLN A 63 13.98 -9.42 -30.47
C GLN A 63 14.68 -8.82 -31.69
N ASP A 64 14.97 -7.52 -31.67
CA ASP A 64 15.63 -6.82 -32.77
C ASP A 64 17.05 -7.35 -33.02
N GLU A 65 17.82 -7.56 -31.95
CA GLU A 65 19.18 -8.09 -32.03
C GLU A 65 19.20 -9.54 -32.53
N LEU A 66 18.27 -10.36 -32.05
CA LEU A 66 18.15 -11.75 -32.48
C LEU A 66 17.69 -11.84 -33.94
N ALA A 67 16.75 -10.98 -34.36
CA ALA A 67 16.31 -10.90 -35.74
C ALA A 67 17.47 -10.50 -36.68
N ALA A 68 18.28 -9.53 -36.29
CA ALA A 68 19.46 -9.13 -37.06
C ALA A 68 20.51 -10.24 -37.18
N LEU A 69 20.74 -11.03 -36.12
CA LEU A 69 21.67 -12.15 -36.12
C LEU A 69 21.19 -13.35 -36.94
N LEU A 70 19.88 -13.60 -36.96
CA LEU A 70 19.28 -14.78 -37.58
C LEU A 70 18.80 -14.57 -39.02
N ALA A 71 18.50 -13.32 -39.42
CA ALA A 71 18.07 -13.00 -40.79
C ALA A 71 19.10 -13.38 -41.89
N PRO A 72 20.42 -13.18 -41.71
CA PRO A 72 21.42 -13.63 -42.68
C PRO A 72 21.42 -15.16 -42.85
N ARG A 73 21.09 -15.87 -41.77
CA ARG A 73 20.99 -17.34 -41.72
C ARG A 73 19.63 -17.87 -42.16
N GLY A 74 18.73 -17.01 -42.64
CA GLY A 74 17.42 -17.41 -43.17
C GLY A 74 16.37 -17.79 -42.13
N VAL A 75 16.58 -17.44 -40.86
CA VAL A 75 15.59 -17.63 -39.79
C VAL A 75 14.96 -16.28 -39.45
N VAL A 76 13.63 -16.23 -39.50
CA VAL A 76 12.83 -15.05 -39.17
C VAL A 76 12.25 -15.21 -37.78
N VAL A 77 12.50 -14.23 -36.92
CA VAL A 77 11.98 -14.18 -35.55
C VAL A 77 10.68 -13.40 -35.54
N GLU A 78 9.59 -14.01 -35.11
CA GLU A 78 8.29 -13.35 -35.01
C GLU A 78 8.07 -12.73 -33.63
N ASN A 79 8.41 -13.46 -32.58
CA ASN A 79 8.21 -12.99 -31.22
C ASN A 79 9.15 -13.68 -30.23
N VAL A 80 9.62 -12.92 -29.24
CA VAL A 80 10.40 -13.42 -28.11
C VAL A 80 9.60 -13.14 -26.85
N LEU A 81 9.24 -14.17 -26.09
CA LEU A 81 8.60 -14.02 -24.79
C LEU A 81 9.55 -14.48 -23.69
N LEU A 82 9.98 -13.55 -22.85
CA LEU A 82 10.66 -13.87 -21.60
C LEU A 82 9.59 -14.36 -20.62
N ARG A 83 9.68 -15.57 -20.06
CA ARG A 83 8.72 -16.05 -19.03
C ARG A 83 9.31 -15.89 -17.63
N ASP A 84 10.35 -16.66 -17.33
CA ASP A 84 10.94 -16.74 -16.00
C ASP A 84 12.37 -16.27 -16.02
N VAL A 85 12.56 -15.02 -15.59
CA VAL A 85 13.87 -14.54 -15.18
C VAL A 85 14.13 -15.10 -13.79
N GLN A 86 15.23 -15.84 -13.62
CA GLN A 86 15.66 -16.36 -12.33
C GLN A 86 16.88 -15.55 -11.89
N LEU A 87 16.68 -14.62 -10.95
CA LEU A 87 17.76 -13.90 -10.29
C LEU A 87 18.57 -14.86 -9.39
N PRO A 88 19.87 -14.60 -9.21
CA PRO A 88 20.61 -15.17 -8.09
C PRO A 88 19.89 -14.88 -6.77
N ALA A 89 19.76 -15.87 -5.89
CA ALA A 89 18.99 -15.77 -4.65
C ALA A 89 19.37 -14.55 -3.79
N MET A 90 20.66 -14.22 -3.73
CA MET A 90 21.19 -13.06 -2.99
C MET A 90 20.63 -11.73 -3.49
N LEU A 91 20.52 -11.56 -4.81
CA LEU A 91 20.03 -10.31 -5.38
C LEU A 91 18.53 -10.17 -5.21
N LYS A 92 17.78 -11.28 -5.41
CA LYS A 92 16.33 -11.31 -5.14
C LYS A 92 16.03 -10.88 -3.70
N ALA A 93 16.73 -11.48 -2.73
CA ALA A 93 16.57 -11.15 -1.32
C ALA A 93 16.89 -9.68 -1.02
N SER A 94 17.93 -9.12 -1.67
CA SER A 94 18.30 -7.71 -1.50
C SER A 94 17.24 -6.74 -2.04
N ILE A 95 16.64 -7.06 -3.19
CA ILE A 95 15.55 -6.27 -3.79
C ILE A 95 14.30 -6.34 -2.92
N GLU A 96 13.91 -7.56 -2.50
CA GLU A 96 12.76 -7.77 -1.61
C GLU A 96 12.94 -7.04 -0.28
N ALA A 97 14.13 -7.11 0.33
CA ALA A 97 14.43 -6.40 1.56
C ALA A 97 14.36 -4.87 1.39
N LYS A 98 14.88 -4.34 0.28
CA LYS A 98 14.78 -2.91 -0.02
C LYS A 98 13.32 -2.48 -0.20
N GLN A 99 12.55 -3.23 -0.98
CA GLN A 99 11.14 -2.93 -1.23
C GLN A 99 10.32 -3.01 0.05
N GLN A 100 10.58 -4.01 0.90
CA GLN A 100 9.97 -4.12 2.21
C GLN A 100 10.29 -2.90 3.09
N ALA A 101 11.55 -2.47 3.15
CA ALA A 101 11.95 -1.30 3.93
C ALA A 101 11.29 0.00 3.43
N GLU A 102 11.16 0.17 2.10
CA GLU A 102 10.45 1.31 1.51
C GLU A 102 8.95 1.29 1.88
N GLN A 103 8.30 0.13 1.83
CA GLN A 103 6.90 -0.01 2.22
C GLN A 103 6.69 0.23 3.72
N ASP A 104 7.62 -0.24 4.56
CA ASP A 104 7.56 -0.03 6.00
C ASP A 104 7.78 1.45 6.37
N ALA A 105 8.70 2.14 5.69
CA ALA A 105 8.90 3.58 5.83
C ALA A 105 7.65 4.37 5.41
N LEU A 106 7.04 4.00 4.28
CA LEU A 106 5.80 4.61 3.80
C LEU A 106 4.66 4.36 4.81
N ARG A 107 4.50 3.14 5.32
CA ARG A 107 3.52 2.81 6.35
C ARG A 107 3.71 3.65 7.61
N MET A 108 4.95 3.77 8.08
CA MET A 108 5.27 4.59 9.25
C MET A 108 4.91 6.06 9.02
N SER A 109 5.15 6.60 7.83
CA SER A 109 4.77 7.98 7.50
C SER A 109 3.26 8.21 7.60
N PHE A 110 2.44 7.25 7.14
CA PHE A 110 0.99 7.29 7.27
C PHE A 110 0.53 7.17 8.72
N VAL A 111 1.18 6.31 9.52
CA VAL A 111 0.89 6.19 10.96
C VAL A 111 1.17 7.52 11.66
N LEU A 112 2.33 8.14 11.42
CA LEU A 112 2.67 9.43 11.99
C LEU A 112 1.68 10.53 11.56
N GLN A 113 1.24 10.53 10.31
CA GLN A 113 0.24 11.48 9.82
C GLN A 113 -1.11 11.27 10.52
N LYS A 114 -1.54 10.02 10.69
CA LYS A 114 -2.77 9.68 11.42
C LYS A 114 -2.69 10.13 12.88
N GLU A 115 -1.60 9.86 13.58
CA GLU A 115 -1.41 10.26 14.98
C GLU A 115 -1.42 11.79 15.13
N LYS A 116 -0.82 12.53 14.19
CA LYS A 116 -0.89 14.00 14.16
C LYS A 116 -2.33 14.49 14.00
N GLN A 117 -3.11 13.88 13.09
CA GLN A 117 -4.52 14.25 12.89
C GLN A 117 -5.37 13.92 14.12
N GLU A 118 -5.14 12.78 14.77
CA GLU A 118 -5.82 12.40 16.01
C GLU A 118 -5.48 13.35 17.17
N ALA A 119 -4.21 13.75 17.30
CA ALA A 119 -3.80 14.74 18.30
C ALA A 119 -4.48 16.10 18.08
N GLU A 120 -4.55 16.55 16.83
CA GLU A 120 -5.22 17.79 16.47
C GLU A 120 -6.74 17.71 16.72
N ARG A 121 -7.38 16.58 16.39
CA ARG A 121 -8.81 16.36 16.70
C ARG A 121 -9.07 16.50 18.20
N LYS A 122 -8.27 15.84 19.04
CA LYS A 122 -8.40 15.91 20.51
C LYS A 122 -8.19 17.34 21.03
N ARG A 123 -7.26 18.10 20.44
CA ARG A 123 -7.02 19.50 20.79
C ARG A 123 -8.24 20.37 20.49
N ILE A 124 -8.82 20.22 19.29
CA ILE A 124 -10.03 20.94 18.88
C ILE A 124 -11.22 20.56 19.77
N GLU A 125 -11.39 19.28 20.08
CA GLU A 125 -12.43 18.79 20.98
C GLU A 125 -12.30 19.38 22.38
N ALA A 126 -11.09 19.36 22.97
CA ALA A 126 -10.83 19.96 24.27
C ALA A 126 -11.10 21.47 24.28
N GLN A 127 -10.72 22.18 23.21
CA GLN A 127 -11.01 23.60 23.05
C GLN A 127 -12.53 23.85 22.99
N GLY A 128 -13.26 23.05 22.21
CA GLY A 128 -14.73 23.15 22.11
C GLY A 128 -15.42 22.91 23.46
N ILE A 129 -14.95 21.94 24.25
CA ILE A 129 -15.46 21.69 25.61
C ILE A 129 -15.16 22.87 26.54
N ALA A 130 -13.94 23.43 26.49
CA ALA A 130 -13.55 24.57 27.30
C ALA A 130 -14.39 25.82 26.97
N ASP A 131 -14.59 26.11 25.69
CA ASP A 131 -15.40 27.23 25.22
C ASP A 131 -16.88 27.04 25.60
N PHE A 132 -17.41 25.82 25.44
CA PHE A 132 -18.75 25.47 25.91
C PHE A 132 -18.91 25.70 27.41
N GLN A 133 -17.98 25.21 28.24
CA GLN A 133 -18.01 25.42 29.68
C GLN A 133 -17.95 26.91 30.05
N LYS A 134 -17.14 27.70 29.33
CA LYS A 134 -17.03 29.15 29.56
C LYS A 134 -18.32 29.88 29.22
N ILE A 135 -18.96 29.56 28.09
CA ILE A 135 -20.24 30.14 27.67
C ILE A 135 -21.34 29.77 28.68
N VAL A 136 -21.41 28.49 29.07
CA VAL A 136 -22.40 28.02 30.04
C VAL A 136 -22.18 28.69 31.40
N ALA A 137 -20.94 28.77 31.90
CA ALA A 137 -20.64 29.43 33.16
C ALA A 137 -21.02 30.92 33.17
N GLN A 138 -20.88 31.62 32.05
CA GLN A 138 -21.33 33.01 31.91
C GLN A 138 -22.87 33.13 31.97
N GLY A 139 -23.60 32.14 31.47
CA GLY A 139 -25.06 32.10 31.50
C GLY A 139 -25.66 31.63 32.83
N ILE A 140 -24.86 31.02 33.71
CA ILE A 140 -25.29 30.54 35.01
C ILE A 140 -25.21 31.69 36.03
N SER A 141 -26.35 32.29 36.36
CA SER A 141 -26.46 33.19 37.50
C SER A 141 -26.73 32.42 38.80
N PRO A 142 -26.34 32.95 39.98
CA PRO A 142 -26.69 32.35 41.27
C PRO A 142 -28.21 32.15 41.43
N GLN A 143 -29.02 33.10 40.95
CA GLN A 143 -30.49 32.97 41.01
C GLN A 143 -31.02 31.83 40.13
N LEU A 144 -30.39 31.57 38.97
CA LEU A 144 -30.78 30.47 38.08
C LEU A 144 -30.47 29.10 38.70
N LEU A 145 -29.34 28.96 39.41
CA LEU A 145 -28.98 27.74 40.14
C LEU A 145 -29.94 27.46 41.29
N GLU A 146 -30.28 28.49 42.08
CA GLU A 146 -31.27 28.36 43.16
C GLU A 146 -32.64 27.96 42.61
N TRP A 147 -33.10 28.65 41.54
CA TRP A 147 -34.38 28.32 40.90
C TRP A 147 -34.40 26.88 40.36
N LYS A 148 -33.33 26.43 39.69
CA LYS A 148 -33.19 25.03 39.22
C LYS A 148 -33.10 24.02 40.37
N GLY A 149 -32.47 24.38 41.49
CA GLY A 149 -32.42 23.57 42.70
C GLY A 149 -33.80 23.37 43.33
N ILE A 150 -34.62 24.43 43.36
CA ILE A 150 -36.02 24.37 43.81
C ILE A 150 -36.84 23.47 42.87
N GLU A 151 -36.73 23.66 41.54
CA GLU A 151 -37.44 22.83 40.55
C GLU A 151 -37.07 21.34 40.66
N ALA A 152 -35.79 21.03 40.88
CA ALA A 152 -35.33 19.66 41.09
C ALA A 152 -35.91 19.07 42.38
N THR A 153 -35.99 19.85 43.46
CA THR A 153 -36.55 19.43 44.74
C THR A 153 -38.06 19.23 44.65
N GLU A 154 -38.78 20.08 43.91
CA GLU A 154 -40.22 19.92 43.64
C GLU A 154 -40.52 18.65 42.85
N LYS A 155 -39.75 18.38 41.78
CA LYS A 155 -39.87 17.13 41.01
C LYS A 155 -39.56 15.90 41.85
N LEU A 156 -38.57 15.98 42.74
CA LEU A 156 -38.26 14.90 43.69
C LEU A 156 -39.38 14.69 44.71
N ALA A 157 -39.97 15.77 45.24
CA ALA A 157 -41.11 15.71 46.17
C ALA A 157 -42.38 15.11 45.52
N THR A 158 -42.54 15.28 44.21
CA THR A 158 -43.68 14.75 43.45
C THR A 158 -43.44 13.32 42.94
N SER A 159 -42.21 12.77 43.08
CA SER A 159 -41.90 11.41 42.66
C SER A 159 -42.50 10.39 43.63
N GLY A 160 -43.17 9.36 43.11
CA GLY A 160 -43.90 8.36 43.90
C GLY A 160 -43.06 7.41 44.77
N ASN A 161 -41.74 7.60 44.87
CA ASN A 161 -40.87 6.84 45.78
C ASN A 161 -40.64 7.64 47.08
N THR A 162 -40.88 7.01 48.23
CA THR A 162 -40.62 7.59 49.57
C THR A 162 -39.14 7.93 49.71
N LYS A 163 -38.79 9.21 49.61
CA LYS A 163 -37.41 9.71 49.79
C LYS A 163 -37.40 10.73 50.92
N VAL A 164 -36.51 10.52 51.91
CA VAL A 164 -36.25 11.51 52.96
C VAL A 164 -35.22 12.50 52.40
N VAL A 165 -35.63 13.74 52.15
CA VAL A 165 -34.77 14.80 51.62
C VAL A 165 -34.24 15.65 52.77
N VAL A 166 -32.94 15.55 53.06
CA VAL A 166 -32.27 16.37 54.09
C VAL A 166 -31.49 17.49 53.41
N ILE A 167 -31.93 18.73 53.60
CA ILE A 167 -31.26 19.93 53.05
C ILE A 167 -30.24 20.43 54.08
N GLY A 168 -28.96 20.23 53.80
CA GLY A 168 -27.84 20.71 54.61
C GLY A 168 -27.51 22.19 54.38
N ASN A 169 -26.95 22.84 55.42
CA ASN A 169 -26.65 24.27 55.58
C ASN A 169 -26.31 25.08 54.29
N PRO A 170 -26.86 26.31 54.13
CA PRO A 170 -26.83 27.14 52.91
C PRO A 170 -25.47 27.46 52.28
N LYS A 171 -24.32 27.13 52.90
CA LYS A 171 -23.01 27.42 52.30
C LYS A 171 -22.58 26.43 51.20
N ASN A 172 -23.10 25.18 51.18
CA ASN A 172 -22.75 24.13 50.20
C ASN A 172 -23.99 23.29 49.77
N GLY A 173 -25.16 23.94 49.59
CA GLY A 173 -26.51 23.34 49.51
C GLY A 173 -26.80 22.31 48.40
N LEU A 174 -26.09 21.19 48.39
CA LEU A 174 -26.47 19.99 47.65
C LEU A 174 -27.31 19.09 48.58
N PRO A 175 -28.57 18.79 48.21
CA PRO A 175 -29.43 17.92 49.02
C PRO A 175 -28.88 16.48 49.04
N LEU A 176 -28.80 15.88 50.23
CA LEU A 176 -28.43 14.48 50.40
C LEU A 176 -29.70 13.62 50.32
N VAL A 177 -29.75 12.74 49.32
CA VAL A 177 -30.86 11.80 49.12
C VAL A 177 -30.51 10.49 49.81
N LEU A 178 -31.28 10.12 50.83
CA LEU A 178 -31.16 8.83 51.50
C LEU A 178 -32.32 7.93 51.09
N GLU A 179 -32.01 6.70 50.69
CA GLU A 179 -33.01 5.67 50.44
C GLU A 179 -33.35 4.98 51.76
N PRO A 180 -34.64 4.83 52.13
CA PRO A 180 -35.02 4.02 53.27
C PRO A 180 -34.74 2.54 52.94
N ARG A 181 -34.13 1.81 53.88
CA ARG A 181 -33.95 0.36 53.78
C ARG A 181 -35.29 -0.38 53.71
#